data_AF-V5RLJ0-F1
#
_entry.id   AF-V5RLJ0-F1
#
_cell.length_a   1.000
_cell.length_b   1.000
_cell.length_c   1.000
_cell.angle_alpha   90.00
_cell.angle_beta   90.00
_cell.angle_gamma   90.00
#
_symmetry.space_group_name_H-M   'P 1'
#
loop_
_entity.id
_entity.type
_entity.pdbx_description
1 polymer ?
#
loop_
_entity_poly.entity_id
_entity_poly.type
_entity_poly.pdbx_seq_one_letter_code
_entity_poly.pdbx_strand_id
1 'polypeptide(L)'
;MKKKDKLLEYIFGVTNEDTVTEDFVDEFAKELEAKALLDSKKRVEELKKSDELVKSKVQGDIIIPKRISTDQAPELNEQVFKPRKEKNMPFSDEEIKEIEKTISDIRYEIRQKDKFVQKEEKKLIKEGYKLTKLVTKTSKKLNNMLEKGSFSNSDIEKTLELKENYVSKLKEIHDNIKTVASKYTPEMSLQERRKQIYNDAYNAETERAQKIINWRENVKLGKSEFNWGNHVDDSDKVMPDKNASLEERKRQANWEEEVKKFKSGIED
;
A
#
# COMPACT_ATOMS: atom_id res chain seq x y z
N MET A 1 31.36 -23.58 12.96
CA MET A 1 30.50 -23.49 11.76
C MET A 1 30.63 -22.08 11.18
N LYS A 2 31.29 -21.93 10.03
CA LYS A 2 31.54 -20.63 9.41
C LYS A 2 30.23 -20.14 8.77
N LYS A 3 30.03 -18.82 8.63
CA LYS A 3 28.79 -18.23 8.07
C LYS A 3 28.42 -18.77 6.67
N LYS A 4 29.40 -19.26 5.89
CA LYS A 4 29.17 -19.91 4.59
C LYS A 4 28.37 -21.21 4.72
N ASP A 5 28.67 -22.02 5.73
CA ASP A 5 28.10 -23.37 5.89
C ASP A 5 26.58 -23.31 6.14
N LYS A 6 26.12 -22.33 6.93
CA LYS A 6 24.68 -22.10 7.19
C LYS A 6 23.89 -21.59 5.99
N LEU A 7 24.55 -20.92 5.05
CA LEU A 7 23.91 -20.33 3.87
C LEU A 7 23.66 -21.39 2.80
N LEU A 8 24.55 -22.38 2.70
CA LEU A 8 24.38 -23.56 1.84
C LEU A 8 23.29 -24.50 2.39
N GLU A 9 23.23 -24.70 3.70
CA GLU A 9 22.20 -25.50 4.37
C GLU A 9 20.79 -24.93 4.14
N TYR A 10 20.65 -23.60 4.17
CA TYR A 10 19.39 -22.90 3.94
C TYR A 10 18.91 -22.95 2.48
N ILE A 11 19.83 -22.92 1.51
CA ILE A 11 19.47 -22.90 0.09
C ILE A 11 19.17 -24.31 -0.44
N PHE A 12 19.87 -25.34 0.04
CA PHE A 12 19.84 -26.68 -0.57
C PHE A 12 19.24 -27.77 0.32
N GLY A 13 18.97 -27.53 1.61
CA GLY A 13 18.26 -28.47 2.47
C GLY A 13 18.96 -29.82 2.71
N VAL A 14 20.30 -29.86 2.64
CA VAL A 14 21.08 -31.11 2.77
C VAL A 14 21.54 -31.29 4.21
N THR A 15 21.03 -32.31 4.90
CA THR A 15 21.52 -32.75 6.22
C THR A 15 22.55 -33.87 6.06
N ASN A 16 23.83 -33.48 6.16
CA ASN A 16 25.06 -34.27 6.37
C ASN A 16 25.41 -35.49 5.48
N GLU A 17 26.70 -35.50 5.10
CA GLU A 17 27.54 -36.63 4.62
C GLU A 17 27.63 -36.99 3.14
N ASP A 18 27.40 -36.05 2.22
CA ASP A 18 28.05 -36.11 0.91
C ASP A 18 28.89 -34.85 0.69
N THR A 19 30.19 -35.05 0.46
CA THR A 19 31.17 -33.98 0.26
C THR A 19 30.77 -33.18 -0.98
N VAL A 20 30.19 -32.00 -0.78
CA VAL A 20 30.14 -30.95 -1.80
C VAL A 20 31.60 -30.60 -2.11
N THR A 21 32.13 -31.15 -3.20
CA THR A 21 33.49 -30.86 -3.65
C THR A 21 33.58 -29.39 -4.03
N GLU A 22 34.73 -28.73 -3.80
CA GLU A 22 34.94 -27.35 -4.24
C GLU A 22 34.67 -27.19 -5.74
N ASP A 23 34.92 -28.25 -6.51
CA ASP A 23 34.61 -28.34 -7.95
C ASP A 23 33.12 -28.14 -8.26
N PHE A 24 32.20 -28.66 -7.45
CA PHE A 24 30.75 -28.49 -7.66
C PHE A 24 30.30 -27.05 -7.38
N VAL A 25 30.89 -26.41 -6.36
CA VAL A 25 30.58 -25.01 -6.03
C VAL A 25 31.09 -24.07 -7.12
N ASP A 26 32.29 -24.34 -7.65
CA ASP A 26 32.89 -23.56 -8.73
C ASP A 26 32.17 -23.77 -10.07
N GLU A 27 31.71 -24.99 -10.36
CA GLU A 27 30.92 -25.29 -11.55
C GLU A 27 29.53 -24.62 -11.49
N PHE A 28 28.88 -24.63 -10.32
CA PHE A 28 27.61 -23.94 -10.11
C PHE A 28 27.74 -22.41 -10.16
N ALA A 29 28.82 -21.85 -9.63
CA ALA A 29 29.12 -20.43 -9.72
C ALA A 29 29.33 -19.99 -11.19
N LYS A 30 30.05 -20.79 -11.99
CA LYS A 30 30.21 -20.57 -13.44
C LYS A 30 28.88 -20.67 -14.18
N GLU A 31 27.99 -21.58 -13.80
CA GLU A 31 26.67 -21.71 -14.42
C GLU A 31 25.77 -20.50 -14.12
N LEU A 32 25.81 -19.98 -12.88
CA LEU A 32 25.10 -18.76 -12.50
C LEU A 32 25.64 -17.53 -13.23
N GLU A 33 26.96 -17.41 -13.35
CA GLU A 33 27.60 -16.31 -14.08
C GLU A 33 27.27 -16.39 -15.58
N ALA A 34 27.26 -17.59 -16.16
CA ALA A 34 26.84 -17.82 -17.55
C ALA A 34 25.36 -17.46 -17.78
N LYS A 35 24.46 -17.79 -16.84
CA LYS A 35 23.04 -17.41 -16.89
C LYS A 35 22.84 -15.90 -16.79
N ALA A 36 23.58 -15.21 -15.92
CA ALA A 36 23.55 -13.75 -15.80
C ALA A 36 24.09 -13.06 -17.08
N LEU A 37 25.12 -13.63 -17.71
CA LEU A 37 25.64 -13.17 -19.00
C LEU A 37 24.65 -13.40 -20.16
N LEU A 38 23.87 -14.48 -20.12
CA LEU A 38 22.83 -14.76 -21.11
C LEU A 38 21.64 -13.80 -20.98
N ASP A 39 21.22 -13.50 -19.75
CA ASP A 39 20.11 -12.59 -19.48
C ASP A 39 20.45 -11.14 -19.83
N SER A 40 21.69 -10.71 -19.55
CA SER A 40 22.18 -9.39 -19.97
C SER A 40 22.27 -9.26 -21.50
N LYS A 41 22.69 -10.31 -22.22
CA LYS A 41 22.69 -10.31 -23.70
C LYS A 41 21.28 -10.22 -24.27
N LYS A 42 20.31 -10.98 -23.73
CA LYS A 42 18.89 -10.89 -24.13
C LYS A 42 18.35 -9.47 -23.93
N ARG A 43 18.64 -8.85 -22.79
CA ARG A 43 18.22 -7.47 -22.48
C ARG A 43 18.83 -6.43 -23.44
N VAL A 44 20.09 -6.62 -23.86
CA VAL A 44 20.72 -5.75 -24.88
C VAL A 44 20.09 -5.94 -26.25
N GLU A 45 19.73 -7.17 -26.64
CA GLU A 45 19.01 -7.42 -27.90
C GLU A 45 17.59 -6.84 -27.91
N GLU A 46 16.88 -6.90 -26.78
CA GLU A 46 15.58 -6.25 -26.59
C GLU A 46 15.68 -4.73 -26.71
N LEU A 47 16.71 -4.12 -26.09
CA LEU A 47 16.97 -2.68 -26.24
C LEU A 47 17.27 -2.29 -27.69
N LYS A 48 18.05 -3.09 -28.42
CA LYS A 48 18.30 -2.84 -29.86
C LYS A 48 17.03 -2.93 -30.71
N LYS A 49 16.15 -3.92 -30.44
CA LYS A 49 14.84 -4.02 -31.10
C LYS A 49 13.89 -2.88 -30.73
N SER A 50 14.01 -2.34 -29.51
CA SER A 50 13.21 -1.19 -29.08
C SER A 50 13.54 0.08 -29.88
N ASP A 51 14.81 0.31 -30.22
CA ASP A 51 15.23 1.42 -31.08
C ASP A 51 14.74 1.28 -32.53
N GLU A 52 14.65 0.04 -33.05
CA GLU A 52 14.06 -0.24 -34.38
C GLU A 52 12.54 -0.01 -34.42
N LEU A 53 11.83 -0.32 -33.33
CA LEU A 53 10.39 -0.04 -33.19
C LEU A 53 10.08 1.46 -33.08
N VAL A 54 11.00 2.26 -32.54
CA VAL A 54 10.87 3.72 -32.48
C VAL A 54 11.16 4.35 -33.86
N LYS A 55 12.09 3.80 -34.64
CA LYS A 55 12.44 4.32 -35.97
C LYS A 55 11.45 3.91 -37.08
N SER A 56 10.79 2.75 -36.97
CA SER A 56 9.93 2.21 -38.03
C SER A 56 8.55 2.88 -38.18
N LYS A 57 8.17 3.82 -37.30
CA LYS A 57 6.89 4.56 -37.40
C LYS A 57 6.99 6.00 -37.92
N VAL A 58 8.16 6.48 -38.36
CA VAL A 58 8.32 7.88 -38.82
C VAL A 58 8.35 8.02 -40.36
N GLN A 59 8.24 6.93 -41.12
CA GLN A 59 8.15 6.96 -42.58
C GLN A 59 6.72 6.73 -43.07
N GLY A 60 5.87 7.72 -42.82
CA GLY A 60 4.58 7.89 -43.48
C GLY A 60 4.29 9.38 -43.59
N ASP A 61 4.68 9.97 -44.72
CA ASP A 61 4.38 11.33 -45.21
C ASP A 61 3.88 12.35 -44.17
N ILE A 62 4.73 12.70 -43.21
CA ILE A 62 4.56 13.93 -42.45
C ILE A 62 5.21 15.03 -43.29
N ILE A 63 4.39 15.88 -43.92
CA ILE A 63 4.84 17.12 -44.55
C ILE A 63 5.46 17.97 -43.43
N ILE A 64 6.79 17.98 -43.34
CA ILE A 64 7.51 18.91 -42.48
C ILE A 64 7.56 20.24 -43.23
N PRO A 65 6.85 21.30 -42.80
CA PRO A 65 6.94 22.59 -43.45
C PRO A 65 8.39 23.10 -43.35
N LYS A 66 9.02 23.34 -44.50
CA LYS A 66 10.34 23.99 -44.57
C LYS A 66 10.22 25.36 -43.89
N ARG A 67 11.13 25.65 -42.95
CA ARG A 67 11.26 27.01 -42.40
C ARG A 67 11.52 27.96 -43.55
N ILE A 68 10.61 28.91 -43.75
CA ILE A 68 10.84 30.07 -44.62
C ILE A 68 12.04 30.81 -44.02
N SER A 69 13.08 31.02 -44.81
CA SER A 69 14.21 31.87 -44.46
C SER A 69 13.70 33.26 -44.10
N THR A 70 14.27 33.86 -43.05
CA THR A 70 13.85 35.14 -42.42
C THR A 70 13.72 36.34 -43.37
N ASP A 71 14.17 36.23 -44.62
CA ASP A 71 14.10 37.30 -45.61
C ASP A 71 12.78 37.34 -46.42
N GLN A 72 11.85 36.41 -46.16
CA GLN A 72 10.53 36.36 -46.83
C GLN A 72 9.36 36.20 -45.83
N ALA A 73 9.49 36.66 -44.60
CA ALA A 73 8.35 36.75 -43.70
C ALA A 73 7.48 37.95 -44.12
N PRO A 74 6.21 37.77 -44.56
CA PRO A 74 5.28 38.88 -44.61
C PRO A 74 5.16 39.43 -43.19
N GLU A 75 5.16 40.76 -43.04
CA GLU A 75 4.97 41.45 -41.76
C GLU A 75 3.75 40.88 -41.05
N LEU A 76 3.99 39.95 -40.12
CA LEU A 76 2.99 39.37 -39.24
C LEU A 76 2.63 40.50 -38.29
N ASN A 77 1.57 41.24 -38.65
CA ASN A 77 0.87 42.12 -37.72
C ASN A 77 0.81 41.43 -36.37
N GLU A 78 1.48 42.02 -35.37
CA GLU A 78 1.50 41.58 -33.99
C GLU A 78 0.07 41.64 -33.42
N GLN A 79 -0.75 40.65 -33.77
CA GLN A 79 -1.97 40.37 -33.03
C GLN A 79 -1.53 39.82 -31.68
N VAL A 80 -1.32 40.75 -30.74
CA VAL A 80 -1.27 40.50 -29.31
C VAL A 80 -2.40 39.52 -29.00
N PHE A 81 -2.05 38.28 -28.69
CA PHE A 81 -3.01 37.27 -28.24
C PHE A 81 -3.67 37.81 -26.98
N LYS A 82 -4.86 38.40 -27.12
CA LYS A 82 -5.65 38.84 -25.97
C LYS A 82 -5.97 37.59 -25.15
N PRO A 83 -5.76 37.60 -23.83
CA PRO A 83 -6.15 36.47 -22.98
C PRO A 83 -7.62 36.14 -23.26
N ARG A 84 -7.93 34.85 -23.39
CA ARG A 84 -9.32 34.40 -23.57
C ARG A 84 -10.13 35.00 -22.43
N LYS A 85 -11.20 35.74 -22.75
CA LYS A 85 -12.12 36.27 -21.74
C LYS A 85 -12.52 35.12 -20.81
N GLU A 86 -12.42 35.33 -19.50
CA GLU A 86 -12.97 34.38 -18.53
C GLU A 86 -14.40 34.09 -18.96
N LYS A 87 -14.72 32.81 -19.15
CA LYS A 87 -16.09 32.42 -19.41
C LYS A 87 -16.87 32.83 -18.18
N ASN A 88 -17.78 33.80 -18.32
CA ASN A 88 -18.85 33.99 -17.35
C ASN A 88 -19.52 32.63 -17.20
N MET A 89 -19.31 31.97 -16.08
CA MET A 89 -20.00 30.73 -15.79
C MET A 89 -21.50 31.04 -15.76
N PRO A 90 -22.37 30.13 -16.19
CA PRO A 90 -23.81 30.37 -16.28
C PRO A 90 -24.47 30.31 -14.90
N PHE A 91 -23.87 30.97 -13.91
CA PHE A 91 -24.36 31.05 -12.54
C PHE A 91 -24.80 32.47 -12.24
N SER A 92 -25.92 32.60 -11.54
CA SER A 92 -26.36 33.87 -10.95
C SER A 92 -25.37 34.33 -9.87
N ASP A 93 -25.29 35.64 -9.61
CA ASP A 93 -24.47 36.20 -8.52
C ASP A 93 -24.84 35.60 -7.15
N GLU A 94 -26.10 35.18 -6.97
CA GLU A 94 -26.58 34.50 -5.76
C GLU A 94 -26.03 33.06 -5.67
N GLU A 95 -26.05 32.32 -6.79
CA GLU A 95 -25.51 30.96 -6.88
C GLU A 95 -24.00 30.95 -6.67
N ILE A 96 -23.29 31.95 -7.19
CA ILE A 96 -21.83 32.10 -6.98
C ILE A 96 -21.53 32.28 -5.49
N LYS A 97 -22.28 33.13 -4.78
CA LYS A 97 -22.10 33.32 -3.32
C LYS A 97 -22.39 32.05 -2.53
N GLU A 98 -23.38 31.27 -2.94
CA GLU A 98 -23.70 29.99 -2.31
C GLU A 98 -22.59 28.94 -2.57
N ILE A 99 -22.06 28.88 -3.79
CA ILE A 99 -20.91 28.04 -4.14
C ILE A 99 -19.67 28.45 -3.33
N GLU A 100 -19.39 29.73 -3.19
CA GLU A 100 -18.27 30.23 -2.39
C GLU A 100 -18.42 29.84 -0.91
N LYS A 101 -19.64 29.97 -0.36
CA LYS A 101 -19.95 29.59 1.01
C LYS A 101 -19.77 28.08 1.21
N THR A 102 -20.32 27.25 0.33
CA THR A 102 -20.18 25.78 0.42
C THR A 102 -18.72 25.34 0.30
N ILE A 103 -17.94 25.94 -0.61
CA ILE A 103 -16.48 25.69 -0.70
C ILE A 103 -15.79 26.07 0.62
N SER A 104 -16.17 27.19 1.23
CA SER A 104 -15.60 27.63 2.50
C SER A 104 -15.94 26.68 3.66
N ASP A 105 -17.18 26.19 3.72
CA ASP A 105 -17.66 25.25 4.72
C ASP A 105 -16.95 23.89 4.56
N ILE A 106 -16.82 23.38 3.33
CA ILE A 106 -16.08 22.14 3.03
C ILE A 106 -14.60 22.29 3.45
N ARG A 107 -13.95 23.40 3.12
CA ARG A 107 -12.56 23.66 3.53
C ARG A 107 -12.42 23.71 5.05
N TYR A 108 -13.38 24.31 5.74
CA TYR A 108 -13.39 24.36 7.20
C TYR A 108 -13.54 22.95 7.80
N GLU A 109 -14.50 22.16 7.33
CA GLU A 109 -14.72 20.79 7.78
C GLU A 109 -13.49 19.90 7.60
N ILE A 110 -12.85 19.97 6.43
CA ILE A 110 -11.60 19.26 6.13
C ILE A 110 -10.53 19.64 7.16
N ARG A 111 -10.35 20.94 7.40
CA ARG A 111 -9.35 21.43 8.37
C ARG A 111 -9.63 20.95 9.80
N GLN A 112 -10.90 20.81 10.18
CA GLN A 112 -11.25 20.28 11.50
C GLN A 112 -10.99 18.77 11.60
N LYS A 113 -11.31 18.01 10.55
CA LYS A 113 -10.99 16.58 10.45
C LYS A 113 -9.48 16.34 10.53
N ASP A 114 -8.68 17.12 9.83
CA ASP A 114 -7.21 17.01 9.88
C ASP A 114 -6.67 17.29 11.28
N LYS A 115 -7.18 18.33 11.97
CA LYS A 115 -6.82 18.62 13.36
C LYS A 115 -7.18 17.48 14.30
N PHE A 116 -8.32 16.83 14.08
CA PHE A 116 -8.75 15.69 14.87
C PHE A 116 -7.82 14.48 14.66
N VAL A 117 -7.55 14.13 13.40
CA VAL A 117 -6.61 13.07 13.02
C VAL A 117 -5.23 13.30 13.64
N GLN A 118 -4.66 14.49 13.48
CA GLN A 118 -3.35 14.83 14.07
C GLN A 118 -3.33 14.72 15.60
N LYS A 119 -4.44 15.02 16.28
CA LYS A 119 -4.55 14.87 17.74
C LYS A 119 -4.56 13.41 18.13
N GLU A 120 -5.30 12.57 17.42
CA GLU A 120 -5.35 11.13 17.65
C GLU A 120 -4.00 10.46 17.38
N GLU A 121 -3.34 10.78 16.26
CA GLU A 121 -1.99 10.28 15.94
C GLU A 121 -1.00 10.63 17.06
N LYS A 122 -1.00 11.89 17.53
CA LYS A 122 -0.13 12.31 18.64
C LYS A 122 -0.43 11.55 19.93
N LYS A 123 -1.70 11.21 20.19
CA LYS A 123 -2.09 10.41 21.37
C LYS A 123 -1.56 8.98 21.25
N LEU A 124 -1.77 8.34 20.11
CA LEU A 124 -1.28 6.99 19.82
C LEU A 124 0.26 6.91 19.88
N ILE A 125 0.97 7.89 19.34
CA ILE A 125 2.44 7.97 19.41
C ILE A 125 2.90 8.06 20.88
N LYS A 126 2.26 8.89 21.70
CA LYS A 126 2.59 9.02 23.13
C LYS A 126 2.35 7.72 23.89
N GLU A 127 1.25 7.03 23.60
CA GLU A 127 0.95 5.71 24.18
C GLU A 127 1.95 4.65 23.74
N GLY A 128 2.32 4.64 22.45
CA GLY A 128 3.39 3.81 21.91
C GLY A 128 4.72 4.01 22.65
N TYR A 129 5.17 5.26 22.83
CA TYR A 129 6.39 5.55 23.60
C TYR A 129 6.33 5.05 25.05
N LYS A 130 5.16 5.11 25.71
CA LYS A 130 5.00 4.56 27.06
C LYS A 130 5.16 3.04 27.06
N LEU A 131 4.55 2.35 26.11
CA LEU A 131 4.69 0.89 25.97
C LEU A 131 6.12 0.48 25.64
N THR A 132 6.81 1.19 24.73
CA THR A 132 8.23 0.92 24.42
C THR A 132 9.12 1.03 25.66
N LYS A 133 8.87 2.03 26.53
CA LYS A 133 9.56 2.16 27.82
C LYS A 133 9.26 0.99 28.76
N LEU A 134 8.03 0.46 28.76
CA LEU A 134 7.67 -0.71 29.56
C LEU A 134 8.34 -1.99 29.02
N VAL A 135 8.32 -2.21 27.71
CA VAL A 135 8.99 -3.35 27.05
C VAL A 135 10.49 -3.36 27.33
N THR A 136 11.15 -2.20 27.25
CA THR A 136 12.58 -2.09 27.55
C THR A 136 12.89 -2.34 29.03
N LYS A 137 12.06 -1.83 29.94
CA LYS A 137 12.19 -2.12 31.38
C LYS A 137 11.96 -3.60 31.70
N THR A 138 10.93 -4.23 31.15
CA THR A 138 10.67 -5.66 31.36
C THR A 138 11.76 -6.51 30.75
N SER A 139 12.26 -6.18 29.55
CA SER A 139 13.38 -6.90 28.92
C SER A 139 14.66 -6.82 29.76
N LYS A 140 15.00 -5.64 30.31
CA LYS A 140 16.12 -5.50 31.24
C LYS A 140 15.92 -6.33 32.52
N LYS A 141 14.71 -6.34 33.07
CA LYS A 141 14.37 -7.16 34.23
C LYS A 141 14.54 -8.64 33.94
N LEU A 142 14.08 -9.10 32.78
CA LEU A 142 14.15 -10.49 32.33
C LEU A 142 15.62 -10.93 32.17
N ASN A 143 16.45 -10.11 31.52
CA ASN A 143 17.89 -10.37 31.40
C ASN A 143 18.57 -10.45 32.79
N ASN A 144 18.25 -9.52 33.70
CA ASN A 144 18.78 -9.56 35.06
C ASN A 144 18.33 -10.81 35.84
N MET A 145 17.11 -11.29 35.61
CA MET A 145 16.60 -12.51 36.25
C MET A 145 17.31 -13.76 35.72
N LEU A 146 17.60 -13.79 34.41
CA LEU A 146 18.37 -14.86 33.77
C LEU A 146 19.84 -14.88 34.21
N GLU A 147 20.49 -13.71 34.28
CA GLU A 147 21.90 -13.60 34.68
C GLU A 147 22.14 -13.94 36.15
N LYS A 148 21.21 -13.58 37.05
CA LYS A 148 21.36 -13.79 38.49
C LYS A 148 21.03 -15.20 38.96
N GLY A 149 20.40 -16.04 38.12
CA GLY A 149 20.15 -17.46 38.38
C GLY A 149 19.32 -17.81 39.64
N SER A 150 18.86 -16.82 40.41
CA SER A 150 18.22 -16.99 41.73
C SER A 150 16.69 -16.89 41.68
N PHE A 151 16.10 -16.71 40.49
CA PHE A 151 14.66 -16.55 40.33
C PHE A 151 13.99 -17.86 39.92
N SER A 152 12.77 -18.10 40.41
CA SER A 152 12.00 -19.27 40.02
C SER A 152 11.61 -19.18 38.53
N ASN A 153 11.54 -20.32 37.84
CA ASN A 153 11.09 -20.37 36.44
C ASN A 153 9.70 -19.74 36.27
N SER A 154 8.81 -19.87 37.25
CA SER A 154 7.46 -19.28 37.18
C SER A 154 7.47 -17.74 37.16
N ASP A 155 8.43 -17.11 37.85
CA ASP A 155 8.54 -15.65 37.86
C ASP A 155 9.13 -15.13 36.55
N ILE A 156 9.99 -15.93 35.92
CA ILE A 156 10.54 -15.65 34.59
C ILE A 156 9.40 -15.75 33.55
N GLU A 157 8.58 -16.80 33.60
CA GLU A 157 7.42 -16.97 32.71
C GLU A 157 6.41 -15.82 32.83
N LYS A 158 6.03 -15.43 34.05
CA LYS A 158 5.13 -14.27 34.26
C LYS A 158 5.71 -12.97 33.70
N THR A 159 7.02 -12.76 33.82
CA THR A 159 7.66 -11.54 33.28
C THR A 159 7.82 -11.58 31.76
N LEU A 160 7.95 -12.77 31.17
CA LEU A 160 7.87 -12.99 29.72
C LEU A 160 6.46 -12.69 29.19
N GLU A 161 5.43 -13.24 29.81
CA GLU A 161 4.02 -13.02 29.44
C GLU A 161 3.64 -11.53 29.52
N LEU A 162 4.11 -10.83 30.57
CA LEU A 162 3.95 -9.37 30.67
C LEU A 162 4.64 -8.62 29.50
N LYS A 163 5.82 -9.07 29.07
CA LYS A 163 6.52 -8.48 27.93
C LYS A 163 5.74 -8.72 26.64
N GLU A 164 5.25 -9.93 26.40
CA GLU A 164 4.45 -10.28 25.22
C GLU A 164 3.16 -9.46 25.16
N ASN A 165 2.47 -9.29 26.28
CA ASN A 165 1.29 -8.42 26.38
C ASN A 165 1.60 -6.97 26.00
N TYR A 166 2.73 -6.42 26.45
CA TYR A 166 3.13 -5.06 26.04
C TYR A 166 3.50 -4.98 24.56
N VAL A 167 4.15 -6.00 24.00
CA VAL A 167 4.47 -6.06 22.57
C VAL A 167 3.21 -6.16 21.71
N SER A 168 2.22 -6.96 22.13
CA SER A 168 0.94 -7.07 21.44
C SER A 168 0.21 -5.72 21.39
N LYS A 169 0.12 -5.02 22.53
CA LYS A 169 -0.48 -3.67 22.59
C LYS A 169 0.30 -2.66 21.76
N LEU A 170 1.62 -2.77 21.68
CA LEU A 170 2.46 -1.90 20.86
C LEU A 170 2.19 -2.14 19.36
N LYS A 171 2.00 -3.40 18.96
CA LYS A 171 1.59 -3.77 17.60
C LYS A 171 0.22 -3.18 17.24
N GLU A 172 -0.76 -3.31 18.14
CA GLU A 172 -2.10 -2.72 17.98
C GLU A 172 -2.04 -1.20 17.79
N ILE A 173 -1.21 -0.49 18.58
CA ILE A 173 -0.99 0.96 18.39
C ILE A 173 -0.38 1.27 17.02
N HIS A 174 0.59 0.48 16.56
CA HIS A 174 1.17 0.70 15.23
C HIS A 174 0.17 0.48 14.10
N ASP A 175 -0.69 -0.52 14.23
CA ASP A 175 -1.74 -0.78 13.25
C ASP A 175 -2.81 0.33 13.28
N ASN A 176 -3.18 0.83 14.47
CA ASN A 176 -4.06 1.99 14.62
C ASN A 176 -3.45 3.29 14.05
N ILE A 177 -2.14 3.50 14.17
CA ILE A 177 -1.48 4.65 13.53
C ILE A 177 -1.57 4.54 12.00
N LYS A 178 -1.40 3.34 11.44
CA LYS A 178 -1.51 3.14 9.99
C LYS A 178 -2.93 3.40 9.48
N THR A 179 -3.97 2.97 10.21
CA THR A 179 -5.37 3.20 9.81
C THR A 179 -5.79 4.66 9.96
N VAL A 180 -5.25 5.37 10.95
CA VAL A 180 -5.49 6.81 11.12
C VAL A 180 -4.78 7.62 10.03
N ALA A 181 -3.54 7.24 9.69
CA ALA A 181 -2.71 7.91 8.67
C ALA A 181 -3.07 7.54 7.22
N SER A 182 -3.81 6.45 6.98
CA SER A 182 -4.19 6.00 5.62
C SER A 182 -5.31 6.84 4.98
N LYS A 183 -5.76 7.91 5.63
CA LYS A 183 -6.79 8.78 5.06
C LYS A 183 -6.19 9.65 3.94
N TYR A 184 -6.83 9.61 2.77
CA TYR A 184 -6.54 10.45 1.61
C TYR A 184 -6.41 11.91 2.05
N THR A 185 -5.22 12.49 1.88
CA THR A 185 -5.06 13.94 2.06
C THR A 185 -5.63 14.66 0.83
N PRO A 186 -6.39 15.76 1.00
CA PRO A 186 -6.99 16.49 -0.11
C PRO A 186 -5.97 17.01 -1.14
N GLU A 187 -4.72 17.21 -0.71
CA GLU A 187 -3.62 17.73 -1.54
C GLU A 187 -2.77 16.64 -2.21
N MET A 188 -3.11 15.35 -2.04
CA MET A 188 -2.31 14.29 -2.66
C MET A 188 -2.42 14.31 -4.18
N SER A 189 -1.30 14.03 -4.86
CA SER A 189 -1.31 13.93 -6.31
C SER A 189 -2.14 12.73 -6.78
N LEU A 190 -2.71 12.81 -7.99
CA LEU A 190 -3.41 11.69 -8.63
C LEU A 190 -2.55 10.41 -8.69
N GLN A 191 -1.24 10.57 -8.85
CA GLN A 191 -0.30 9.45 -8.92
C GLN A 191 -0.11 8.76 -7.56
N GLU A 192 0.05 9.54 -6.48
CA GLU A 192 0.09 9.01 -5.11
C GLU A 192 -1.23 8.35 -4.74
N ARG A 193 -2.35 8.95 -5.16
CA ARG A 193 -3.68 8.41 -4.95
C ARG A 193 -3.84 7.02 -5.56
N ARG A 194 -3.45 6.87 -6.82
CA ARG A 194 -3.46 5.58 -7.53
C ARG A 194 -2.52 4.56 -6.88
N LYS A 195 -1.32 4.98 -6.49
CA LYS A 195 -0.35 4.11 -5.81
C LYS A 195 -0.92 3.57 -4.49
N GLN A 196 -1.60 4.41 -3.71
CA GLN A 196 -2.21 4.01 -2.46
C GLN A 196 -3.38 3.04 -2.68
N ILE A 197 -4.28 3.31 -3.63
CA ILE A 197 -5.35 2.38 -4.03
C ILE A 197 -4.78 1.01 -4.40
N TYR A 198 -3.73 0.96 -5.23
CA TYR A 198 -3.14 -0.31 -5.65
C TYR A 198 -2.43 -1.04 -4.52
N ASN A 199 -1.72 -0.31 -3.65
CA ASN A 199 -1.11 -0.91 -2.46
C ASN A 199 -2.16 -1.48 -1.50
N ASP A 200 -3.26 -0.76 -1.29
CA ASP A 200 -4.34 -1.22 -0.43
C ASP A 200 -5.03 -2.46 -1.01
N ALA A 201 -5.31 -2.47 -2.31
CA ALA A 201 -5.86 -3.63 -3.00
C ALA A 201 -4.91 -4.85 -2.95
N TYR A 202 -3.61 -4.62 -3.17
CA TYR A 202 -2.59 -5.67 -3.07
C TYR A 202 -2.46 -6.22 -1.63
N ASN A 203 -2.46 -5.34 -0.63
CA ASN A 203 -2.40 -5.74 0.78
C ASN A 203 -3.65 -6.52 1.20
N ALA A 204 -4.83 -6.12 0.72
CA ALA A 204 -6.08 -6.84 0.98
C ALA A 204 -6.05 -8.24 0.35
N GLU A 205 -5.59 -8.37 -0.89
CA GLU A 205 -5.52 -9.67 -1.58
C GLU A 205 -4.45 -10.59 -0.97
N THR A 206 -3.31 -10.03 -0.54
CA THR A 206 -2.27 -10.82 0.15
C THR A 206 -2.72 -11.25 1.55
N GLU A 207 -3.43 -10.41 2.30
CA GLU A 207 -4.04 -10.78 3.59
C GLU A 207 -5.08 -11.90 3.40
N ARG A 208 -5.92 -11.78 2.37
CA ARG A 208 -6.89 -12.82 1.98
C ARG A 208 -6.19 -14.14 1.66
N ALA A 209 -5.14 -14.11 0.84
CA ALA A 209 -4.37 -15.29 0.48
C ALA A 209 -3.71 -15.94 1.71
N GLN A 210 -3.12 -15.14 2.61
CA GLN A 210 -2.55 -15.63 3.86
C GLN A 210 -3.59 -16.27 4.77
N LYS A 211 -4.79 -15.67 4.90
CA LYS A 211 -5.91 -16.28 5.65
C LYS A 211 -6.31 -17.62 5.07
N ILE A 212 -6.35 -17.76 3.74
CA ILE A 212 -6.65 -19.05 3.06
C ILE A 212 -5.56 -20.08 3.35
N ILE A 213 -4.28 -19.69 3.31
CA ILE A 213 -3.16 -20.59 3.63
C ILE A 213 -3.24 -21.05 5.09
N ASN A 214 -3.37 -20.11 6.04
CA ASN A 214 -3.52 -20.42 7.46
C ASN A 214 -4.74 -21.30 7.73
N TRP A 215 -5.85 -21.07 7.01
CA TRP A 215 -7.02 -21.92 7.08
C TRP A 215 -6.73 -23.36 6.60
N ARG A 216 -6.08 -23.52 5.44
CA ARG A 216 -5.67 -24.84 4.93
C ARG A 216 -4.76 -25.57 5.92
N GLU A 217 -3.86 -24.85 6.59
CA GLU A 217 -2.98 -25.41 7.61
C GLU A 217 -3.77 -25.81 8.87
N ASN A 218 -4.72 -25.00 9.32
CA ASN A 218 -5.57 -25.32 10.46
C ASN A 218 -6.52 -26.50 10.22
N VAL A 219 -7.01 -26.67 8.98
CA VAL A 219 -7.77 -27.86 8.56
C VAL A 219 -6.88 -29.11 8.57
N LYS A 220 -5.65 -29.04 8.05
CA LYS A 220 -4.69 -30.15 8.10
C LYS A 220 -4.37 -30.57 9.55
N LEU A 221 -4.39 -29.62 10.47
CA LEU A 221 -4.16 -29.85 11.91
C LEU A 221 -5.43 -30.30 12.67
N GLY A 222 -6.58 -30.45 11.99
CA GLY A 222 -7.84 -30.89 12.60
C GLY A 222 -8.46 -29.87 13.57
N LYS A 223 -8.06 -28.59 13.51
CA LYS A 223 -8.45 -27.57 14.50
C LYS A 223 -9.68 -26.73 14.11
N SER A 224 -10.16 -26.80 12.88
CA SER A 224 -11.32 -25.99 12.42
C SER A 224 -11.92 -26.53 11.13
N GLU A 225 -13.26 -26.61 11.08
CA GLU A 225 -14.03 -26.75 9.84
C GLU A 225 -14.26 -25.37 9.20
N PHE A 226 -14.40 -25.39 7.88
CA PHE A 226 -14.51 -24.20 7.04
C PHE A 226 -15.89 -23.55 7.12
N ASN A 227 -15.91 -22.24 7.36
CA ASN A 227 -17.13 -21.44 7.32
C ASN A 227 -16.96 -20.25 6.36
N TRP A 228 -17.68 -20.29 5.23
CA TRP A 228 -17.73 -19.19 4.26
C TRP A 228 -18.29 -17.89 4.85
N GLY A 229 -19.07 -17.96 5.95
CA GLY A 229 -19.65 -16.79 6.61
C GLY A 229 -18.60 -15.80 7.13
N ASN A 230 -17.41 -16.27 7.50
CA ASN A 230 -16.33 -15.40 8.01
C ASN A 230 -15.47 -14.77 6.89
N HIS A 231 -15.73 -15.11 5.62
CA HIS A 231 -14.99 -14.58 4.46
C HIS A 231 -15.66 -13.31 3.89
N VAL A 232 -16.89 -12.98 4.30
CA VAL A 232 -17.70 -11.92 3.68
C VAL A 232 -17.41 -10.50 4.23
N ASP A 233 -16.86 -10.40 5.43
CA ASP A 233 -16.67 -9.09 6.11
C ASP A 233 -15.51 -8.24 5.58
N ASP A 234 -14.59 -8.78 4.78
CA ASP A 234 -13.48 -7.96 4.23
C ASP A 234 -13.91 -7.07 3.04
N SER A 235 -15.17 -7.18 2.58
CA SER A 235 -15.75 -6.21 1.65
C SER A 235 -15.92 -4.81 2.29
N ASP A 236 -15.95 -4.71 3.61
CA ASP A 236 -16.06 -3.44 4.34
C ASP A 236 -14.83 -2.52 4.18
N LYS A 237 -13.66 -3.04 3.77
CA LYS A 237 -12.49 -2.21 3.41
C LYS A 237 -12.64 -1.49 2.06
N VAL A 238 -13.61 -1.89 1.23
CA VAL A 238 -13.91 -1.32 -0.10
C VAL A 238 -15.42 -1.02 -0.23
N MET A 239 -16.09 -0.72 0.88
CA MET A 239 -17.47 -0.20 0.86
C MET A 239 -17.44 1.33 0.74
N PRO A 240 -18.40 1.96 0.03
CA PRO A 240 -18.66 3.37 0.20
C PRO A 240 -19.00 3.63 1.68
N ASP A 241 -18.32 4.60 2.26
CA ASP A 241 -18.31 4.94 3.68
C ASP A 241 -19.75 5.02 4.25
N LYS A 242 -20.08 4.18 5.25
CA LYS A 242 -21.37 4.26 5.98
C LYS A 242 -21.56 5.64 6.63
N ASN A 243 -20.47 6.41 6.81
CA ASN A 243 -20.46 7.78 7.31
C ASN A 243 -20.24 8.84 6.20
N ALA A 244 -20.51 8.51 4.92
CA ALA A 244 -20.44 9.48 3.83
C ALA A 244 -21.34 10.69 4.12
N SER A 245 -20.84 11.91 3.91
CA SER A 245 -21.59 13.13 4.26
C SER A 245 -22.81 13.39 3.36
N LEU A 246 -22.78 12.89 2.12
CA LEU A 246 -23.88 13.00 1.16
C LEU A 246 -24.83 11.82 1.31
N GLU A 247 -26.12 12.13 1.46
CA GLU A 247 -27.18 11.15 1.74
C GLU A 247 -27.33 10.10 0.63
N GLU A 248 -27.11 10.49 -0.63
CA GLU A 248 -27.12 9.62 -1.82
C GLU A 248 -26.00 8.57 -1.86
N ARG A 249 -24.94 8.76 -1.07
CA ARG A 249 -23.78 7.84 -1.02
C ARG A 249 -23.80 6.94 0.20
N LYS A 250 -24.71 7.19 1.14
CA LYS A 250 -24.96 6.30 2.27
C LYS A 250 -25.81 5.14 1.76
N ARG A 251 -25.34 3.89 1.93
CA ARG A 251 -26.22 2.74 1.80
C ARG A 251 -27.28 2.81 2.89
N GLN A 252 -28.55 2.98 2.50
CA GLN A 252 -29.66 3.02 3.45
C GLN A 252 -30.17 1.63 3.85
N ALA A 253 -29.88 0.60 3.07
CA ALA A 253 -30.39 -0.76 3.27
C ALA A 253 -29.25 -1.79 3.36
N ASN A 254 -29.49 -2.86 4.09
CA ASN A 254 -28.56 -4.00 4.15
C ASN A 254 -28.60 -4.77 2.81
N TRP A 255 -27.53 -5.51 2.48
CA TRP A 255 -27.43 -6.25 1.21
C TRP A 255 -28.62 -7.20 0.98
N GLU A 256 -29.09 -7.87 2.03
CA GLU A 256 -30.25 -8.76 1.96
C GLU A 256 -31.56 -8.02 1.61
N GLU A 257 -31.68 -6.76 2.01
CA GLU A 257 -32.82 -5.89 1.72
C GLU A 257 -32.73 -5.34 0.30
N GLU A 258 -31.54 -4.94 -0.17
CA GLU A 258 -31.30 -4.55 -1.57
C GLU A 258 -31.64 -5.70 -2.54
N VAL A 259 -31.20 -6.92 -2.22
CA VAL A 259 -31.49 -8.12 -3.05
C VAL A 259 -32.98 -8.45 -3.03
N LYS A 260 -33.67 -8.28 -1.91
CA LYS A 260 -35.14 -8.44 -1.84
C LYS A 260 -35.85 -7.36 -2.66
N LYS A 261 -35.41 -6.10 -2.58
CA LYS A 261 -36.00 -4.97 -3.32
C LYS A 261 -35.85 -5.20 -4.83
N PHE A 262 -34.65 -5.58 -5.28
CA PHE A 262 -34.38 -5.94 -6.68
C PHE A 262 -35.23 -7.12 -7.16
N LYS A 263 -35.40 -8.16 -6.33
CA LYS A 263 -36.28 -9.31 -6.66
C LYS A 263 -37.77 -8.97 -6.63
N SER A 264 -38.18 -8.00 -5.82
CA SER A 264 -39.57 -7.56 -5.71
C SER A 264 -40.00 -6.60 -6.83
N GLY A 265 -39.06 -6.06 -7.61
CA GLY A 265 -39.35 -5.21 -8.77
C GLY A 265 -39.98 -3.86 -8.42
N ILE A 266 -39.86 -3.40 -7.17
CA ILE A 266 -40.39 -2.11 -6.72
C ILE A 266 -39.28 -1.08 -6.88
N GLU A 267 -39.39 -0.25 -7.91
CA GLU A 267 -38.61 0.98 -8.12
C GLU A 267 -39.32 2.15 -7.42
N ASP A 268 -38.56 3.02 -6.76
CA ASP A 268 -39.05 4.32 -6.26
C ASP A 268 -39.02 5.36 -7.39
#